data_AF-A0A412WGT9-F1
#
_entry.id   AF-A0A412WGT9-F1
#
_cell.length_a   1.000
_cell.length_b   1.000
_cell.length_c   1.000
_cell.angle_alpha   90.00
_cell.angle_beta   90.00
_cell.angle_gamma   90.00
#
_symmetry.space_group_name_H-M   'P 1'
#
loop_
_entity.id
_entity.type
_entity.pdbx_description
1 polymer ?
#
loop_
_entity_poly.entity_id
_entity_poly.type
_entity_poly.pdbx_seq_one_letter_code
_entity_poly.pdbx_strand_id
1 'polypeptide(L)'
;FHSFSAFKRAMGNAAEGNQWHHIVGQHADNIRKFGAESIHNTNNLVEIPKELHYKINGYYNSKPLELGGLTVRDWLKTQSFEAQYEYGLEIVQKALNGTL
;
A
#
# COMPACT_ATOMS: atom_id res chain seq x y z
N PHE A 1 -3.37 13.35 7.29
CA PHE A 1 -2.07 13.93 7.72
C PHE A 1 -1.29 14.42 6.51
N HIS A 2 -0.50 15.49 6.64
CA HIS A 2 0.26 16.04 5.51
C HIS A 2 1.53 15.24 5.13
N SER A 3 1.92 14.23 5.92
CA SER A 3 3.03 13.34 5.61
C SER A 3 2.94 12.05 6.41
N PHE A 4 3.64 11.00 5.97
CA PHE A 4 3.77 9.77 6.75
C PHE A 4 4.51 9.98 8.08
N SER A 5 5.51 10.89 8.12
CA SER A 5 6.17 11.26 9.37
C SER A 5 5.22 11.94 10.36
N ALA A 6 4.30 12.79 9.87
CA ALA A 6 3.27 13.39 10.72
C ALA A 6 2.28 12.33 11.25
N PHE A 7 1.87 11.38 10.40
CA PHE A 7 1.09 10.23 10.83
C PHE A 7 1.79 9.47 11.97
N LYS A 8 3.06 9.09 11.81
CA LYS A 8 3.80 8.33 12.84
C LYS A 8 4.00 9.09 14.15
N ARG A 9 4.12 10.43 14.11
CA ARG A 9 4.17 11.24 15.34
C ARG A 9 2.85 11.22 16.10
N ALA A 10 1.71 11.16 15.40
CA ALA A 10 0.39 11.13 16.01
C ALA A 10 -0.02 9.71 16.46
N MET A 11 0.27 8.70 15.64
CA MET A 11 -0.19 7.32 15.86
C MET A 11 0.85 6.41 16.53
N GLY A 12 2.11 6.86 16.60
CA GLY A 12 3.23 6.05 17.07
C GLY A 12 3.89 5.23 15.96
N ASN A 13 4.97 4.56 16.34
CA ASN A 13 5.58 3.53 15.50
C ASN A 13 4.70 2.27 15.51
N ALA A 14 4.82 1.45 14.46
CA ALA A 14 4.26 0.11 14.48
C ALA A 14 4.90 -0.70 15.63
N ALA A 15 4.18 -1.71 16.13
CA ALA A 15 4.69 -2.62 17.14
C ALA A 15 5.95 -3.35 16.66
N GLU A 16 6.72 -3.89 17.61
CA GLU A 16 7.87 -4.72 17.29
C GLU A 16 7.48 -5.89 16.38
N GLY A 17 8.25 -6.10 15.31
CA GLY A 17 7.95 -7.10 14.27
C GLY A 17 6.96 -6.64 13.19
N ASN A 18 6.31 -5.49 13.35
CA ASN A 18 5.33 -4.96 12.41
C ASN A 18 5.82 -3.73 11.64
N GLN A 19 5.08 -3.37 10.58
CA GLN A 19 5.23 -2.14 9.82
C GLN A 19 3.86 -1.55 9.46
N TRP A 20 3.79 -0.22 9.43
CA TRP A 20 2.69 0.49 8.80
C TRP A 20 2.75 0.29 7.28
N HIS A 21 1.68 -0.24 6.71
CA HIS A 21 1.51 -0.47 5.29
C HIS A 21 0.44 0.45 4.72
N HIS A 22 0.75 1.09 3.60
CA HIS A 22 -0.20 1.88 2.82
C HIS A 22 -0.99 0.98 1.89
N ILE A 23 -2.32 0.94 2.05
CA ILE A 23 -3.23 0.21 1.14
C ILE A 23 -3.14 0.83 -0.27
N VAL A 24 -3.31 2.15 -0.37
CA VAL A 24 -2.97 2.96 -1.55
C VAL A 24 -1.59 3.57 -1.35
N GLY A 25 -0.65 3.18 -2.20
CA GLY A 25 0.79 3.46 -2.05
C GLY A 25 1.14 4.95 -1.98
N GLN A 26 2.14 5.28 -1.16
CA GLN A 26 2.58 6.66 -0.86
C GLN A 26 3.51 7.32 -1.89
N HIS A 27 3.62 6.81 -3.11
CA HIS A 27 4.57 7.36 -4.08
C HIS A 27 4.12 8.73 -4.60
N ALA A 28 5.08 9.51 -5.13
CA ALA A 28 4.87 10.91 -5.53
C ALA A 28 3.68 11.10 -6.49
N ASP A 29 3.45 10.17 -7.42
CA ASP A 29 2.31 10.25 -8.34
C ASP A 29 0.97 10.16 -7.61
N ASN A 30 0.82 9.27 -6.63
CA ASN A 30 -0.42 9.14 -5.86
C ASN A 30 -0.62 10.34 -4.93
N ILE A 31 0.44 10.84 -4.30
CA ILE A 31 0.35 12.07 -3.49
C ILE A 31 -0.08 13.24 -4.37
N ARG A 32 0.46 13.37 -5.58
CA ARG A 32 0.08 14.44 -6.53
C ARG A 32 -1.36 14.29 -7.03
N LYS A 33 -1.81 13.06 -7.31
CA LYS A 33 -3.16 12.78 -7.83
C LYS A 33 -4.25 12.89 -6.77
N PHE A 34 -4.01 12.37 -5.56
CA PHE A 34 -5.04 12.16 -4.55
C PHE A 34 -4.89 13.06 -3.32
N GLY A 35 -3.75 13.75 -3.19
CA GLY A 35 -3.43 14.58 -2.04
C GLY A 35 -2.83 13.79 -0.88
N ALA A 36 -1.96 14.47 -0.12
CA ALA A 36 -1.25 13.84 1.00
C ALA A 36 -2.18 13.29 2.08
N GLU A 37 -3.31 13.95 2.33
CA GLU A 37 -4.25 13.55 3.39
C GLU A 37 -5.03 12.29 3.06
N SER A 38 -5.34 12.07 1.78
CA SER A 38 -5.97 10.83 1.28
C SER A 38 -5.01 9.64 1.36
N ILE A 39 -3.70 9.90 1.27
CA ILE A 39 -2.65 8.87 1.35
C ILE A 39 -2.25 8.58 2.80
N HIS A 40 -2.05 9.61 3.61
CA HIS A 40 -1.59 9.49 4.99
C HIS A 40 -2.76 9.72 5.95
N ASN A 41 -3.61 8.71 6.14
CA ASN A 41 -4.69 8.70 7.12
C ASN A 41 -4.91 7.28 7.67
N THR A 42 -5.70 7.17 8.73
CA THR A 42 -5.99 5.91 9.43
C THR A 42 -6.83 4.92 8.63
N ASN A 43 -7.53 5.36 7.58
CA ASN A 43 -8.33 4.47 6.72
C ASN A 43 -7.47 3.82 5.62
N ASN A 44 -6.33 4.45 5.26
CA ASN A 44 -5.40 3.98 4.22
C ASN A 44 -4.13 3.32 4.77
N LEU A 45 -4.00 3.24 6.09
CA LEU A 45 -2.82 2.68 6.77
C LEU A 45 -3.25 1.55 7.69
N VAL A 46 -2.63 0.39 7.49
CA VAL A 46 -2.83 -0.80 8.32
C VAL A 46 -1.49 -1.28 8.86
N GLU A 47 -1.48 -1.75 10.09
CA GLU A 47 -0.30 -2.37 10.68
C GLU A 47 -0.27 -3.85 10.33
N ILE A 48 0.83 -4.33 9.74
CA ILE A 48 1.01 -5.74 9.37
C ILE A 48 2.40 -6.25 9.76
N PRO A 49 2.59 -7.58 9.95
CA PRO A 49 3.90 -8.17 10.11
C PRO A 49 4.87 -7.77 9.00
N LYS A 50 6.12 -7.49 9.36
CA LYS A 50 7.18 -7.06 8.45
C LYS A 50 7.39 -8.03 7.28
N GLU A 51 7.30 -9.34 7.53
CA GLU A 51 7.43 -10.36 6.49
C GLU A 51 6.29 -10.31 5.46
N LEU A 52 5.07 -10.04 5.89
CA LEU A 52 3.94 -9.83 4.97
C LEU A 52 4.11 -8.55 4.16
N HIS A 53 4.61 -7.49 4.80
CA HIS A 53 4.94 -6.26 4.09
C HIS A 53 5.96 -6.51 2.96
N TYR A 54 6.98 -7.33 3.19
CA TYR A 54 7.93 -7.72 2.14
C TYR A 54 7.31 -8.58 1.05
N LYS A 55 6.47 -9.56 1.42
CA LYS A 55 5.76 -10.40 0.45
C LYS A 55 4.87 -9.57 -0.47
N ILE A 56 4.11 -8.61 0.08
CA ILE A 56 3.30 -7.68 -0.69
C ILE A 56 4.19 -6.84 -1.61
N ASN A 57 5.29 -6.28 -1.12
CA ASN A 57 6.21 -5.52 -1.98
C ASN A 57 6.77 -6.35 -3.14
N GLY A 58 7.12 -7.62 -2.89
CA GLY A 58 7.54 -8.56 -3.93
C GLY A 58 6.46 -8.77 -4.99
N TYR A 59 5.22 -9.04 -4.56
CA TYR A 59 4.07 -9.18 -5.45
C TYR A 59 3.85 -7.93 -6.33
N TYR A 60 3.90 -6.73 -5.72
CA TYR A 60 3.72 -5.48 -6.46
C TYR A 60 4.82 -5.20 -7.50
N ASN A 61 5.99 -5.80 -7.34
CA ASN A 61 7.11 -5.72 -8.28
C ASN A 61 7.08 -6.85 -9.34
N SER A 62 6.18 -7.84 -9.20
CA SER A 62 6.01 -8.90 -10.18
C SER A 62 5.40 -8.37 -11.48
N LYS A 63 5.60 -9.10 -12.58
CA LYS A 63 5.12 -8.75 -13.92
C LYS A 63 4.24 -9.87 -14.49
N PRO A 64 2.98 -9.99 -14.05
CA PRO A 64 2.04 -10.93 -14.63
C PRO A 64 1.87 -10.71 -16.14
N LEU A 65 1.66 -11.80 -16.89
CA LEU A 65 1.59 -11.77 -18.35
C LEU A 65 0.44 -10.87 -18.85
N GLU A 66 -0.67 -10.89 -18.13
CA GLU A 66 -1.89 -10.11 -18.41
C GLU A 66 -1.68 -8.60 -18.33
N LEU A 67 -0.62 -8.13 -17.66
CA LEU A 67 -0.29 -6.71 -17.53
C LEU A 67 0.64 -6.22 -18.65
N GLY A 68 0.89 -7.02 -19.69
CA GLY A 68 1.61 -6.59 -20.88
C GLY A 68 3.05 -6.14 -20.60
N GLY A 69 3.69 -6.73 -19.57
CA GLY A 69 5.06 -6.39 -19.16
C GLY A 69 5.19 -5.27 -18.13
N LEU A 70 4.07 -4.67 -17.69
CA LEU A 70 4.05 -3.78 -16.53
C LEU A 70 4.17 -4.58 -15.23
N THR A 71 4.75 -3.94 -14.21
CA THR A 71 4.59 -4.46 -12.85
C THR A 71 3.15 -4.25 -12.38
N VAL A 72 2.70 -5.05 -11.42
CA VAL A 72 1.41 -4.83 -10.74
C VAL A 72 1.31 -3.38 -10.24
N ARG A 73 2.39 -2.85 -9.66
CA ARG A 73 2.47 -1.46 -9.19
C ARG A 73 2.30 -0.46 -10.31
N ASP A 74 2.94 -0.65 -11.45
CA ASP A 74 2.88 0.31 -12.56
C ASP A 74 1.52 0.31 -13.25
N TRP A 75 0.89 -0.86 -13.39
CA TRP A 75 -0.50 -0.94 -13.83
C TRP A 75 -1.43 -0.23 -12.84
N LEU A 76 -1.31 -0.53 -11.54
CA LEU A 76 -2.22 -0.01 -10.51
C LEU A 76 -2.18 1.52 -10.39
N LYS A 77 -1.02 2.15 -10.64
CA LYS A 77 -0.85 3.61 -10.69
C LYS A 77 -1.77 4.33 -11.67
N THR A 78 -2.28 3.64 -12.68
CA THR A 78 -3.17 4.21 -13.70
C THR A 78 -4.65 4.21 -13.27
N GLN A 79 -4.98 3.51 -12.19
CA GLN A 79 -6.34 3.34 -11.69
C GLN A 79 -6.79 4.48 -10.76
N SER A 80 -8.11 4.59 -10.51
CA SER A 80 -8.69 5.53 -9.54
C SER A 80 -8.28 5.18 -8.11
N PHE A 81 -8.44 6.12 -7.17
CA PHE A 81 -8.10 5.87 -5.76
C PHE A 81 -8.87 4.66 -5.22
N GLU A 82 -10.16 4.57 -5.51
CA GLU A 82 -11.07 3.51 -5.06
C GLU A 82 -10.58 2.15 -5.58
N ALA A 83 -10.26 2.05 -6.87
CA ALA A 83 -9.73 0.82 -7.46
C ALA A 83 -8.37 0.42 -6.86
N GLN A 84 -7.49 1.39 -6.58
CA GLN A 84 -6.23 1.10 -5.87
C GLN A 84 -6.48 0.61 -4.45
N TYR A 85 -7.48 1.18 -3.77
CA TYR A 85 -7.82 0.85 -2.39
C TYR A 85 -8.41 -0.56 -2.29
N GLU A 86 -9.39 -0.88 -3.13
CA GLU A 86 -10.02 -2.21 -3.20
C GLU A 86 -8.99 -3.29 -3.52
N TYR A 87 -8.15 -3.05 -4.53
CA TYR A 87 -7.08 -3.98 -4.89
C TYR A 87 -6.06 -4.14 -3.75
N GLY A 88 -5.64 -3.04 -3.13
CA GLY A 88 -4.72 -3.08 -1.98
C GLY A 88 -5.26 -3.87 -0.81
N LEU A 89 -6.55 -3.71 -0.48
CA LEU A 89 -7.23 -4.48 0.57
C LEU A 89 -7.23 -5.98 0.23
N GLU A 90 -7.54 -6.33 -1.02
CA GLU A 90 -7.51 -7.73 -1.47
C GLU A 90 -6.12 -8.35 -1.29
N ILE A 91 -5.06 -7.63 -1.67
CA ILE A 91 -3.69 -8.13 -1.54
C ILE A 91 -3.25 -8.26 -0.08
N VAL A 92 -3.61 -7.30 0.77
CA VAL A 92 -3.39 -7.41 2.22
C VAL A 92 -4.12 -8.64 2.78
N GLN A 93 -5.37 -8.86 2.41
CA GLN A 93 -6.15 -10.01 2.86
C GLN A 93 -5.55 -11.34 2.39
N LYS A 94 -5.11 -11.42 1.13
CA LYS A 94 -4.40 -12.59 0.59
C LYS A 94 -3.09 -12.85 1.32
N ALA A 95 -2.34 -11.80 1.66
CA ALA A 95 -1.10 -11.94 2.43
C ALA A 95 -1.36 -12.51 3.84
N LEU A 96 -2.37 -11.98 4.53
CA LEU A 96 -2.79 -12.43 5.86
C LEU A 96 -3.28 -13.88 5.85
N ASN A 97 -3.99 -14.29 4.79
CA ASN A 97 -4.50 -15.65 4.65
C ASN A 97 -3.47 -16.64 4.09
N GLY A 98 -2.25 -16.18 3.76
CA GLY A 98 -1.20 -17.03 3.20
C GLY A 98 -1.41 -17.44 1.73
N THR A 99 -2.32 -16.77 1.00
CA THR A 99 -2.69 -17.10 -0.39
C THR A 99 -2.14 -16.11 -1.43
N LEU A 100 -1.36 -15.12 -1.00
CA LEU A 100 -0.58 -14.24 -1.88
C LEU A 100 0.64 -14.98 -2.44
#